data_AF-A0A176VT85-F1
#
_entry.id   AF-A0A176VT85-F1
#
_cell.length_a   1.000
_cell.length_b   1.000
_cell.length_c   1.000
_cell.angle_alpha   90.00
_cell.angle_beta   90.00
_cell.angle_gamma   90.00
#
_symmetry.space_group_name_H-M   'P 1'
#
loop_
_entity.id
_entity.type
_entity.pdbx_description
1 polymer ?
#
loop_
_entity_poly.entity_id
_entity_poly.type
_entity_poly.pdbx_seq_one_letter_code
_entity_poly.pdbx_strand_id
1 'polypeptide(L)'
;MFTSTSMQLKLALEDWPEAIDDLGAASSMSYTSPSQHIVNSHNVNINPANSTNTAGHQGWTIAHLDVKTAFLNGDIEEEIYVQPPPGFESPTHPHHVYRLKKVLYSLKQAPRAWYHKVDNYLTTQGLRKSTTDQNLYFHEDNGLLILLILYVDDVYLTGNNLPHIARLWTEIQTAFKMTDLGTLSHSLGIEFLISHDGIRLTQRQYIESMLADFGLNKCRLVATHMAEKTHLLSDMRTPPADSVLYQTMVRNLIFLIHTRSDIAYVVCIVSRFMAAPLEIHARAVKHSYRYLKGTTNLALNYRRGEKDDLLGYTDSDWARDAYDRISTTKYLFLLGSTLITWNSKKQPTIALSSTEAEYMAITEATKETVWLRLLRELKIQDLKKSTTIHRDNQVQSQSRDECHRANPSTIELQKNANSLS
;
A
#
# COMPACT_ATOMS: atom_id res chain seq x y z
N MET A 1 45.59 -32.24 11.33
CA MET A 1 45.15 -33.55 10.79
C MET A 1 43.82 -33.35 10.10
N PHE A 2 43.64 -34.02 8.95
CA PHE A 2 42.57 -33.92 7.93
C PHE A 2 42.78 -32.78 6.91
N THR A 3 43.50 -32.94 5.78
CA THR A 3 43.21 -33.68 4.51
C THR A 3 41.91 -33.23 3.84
N SER A 4 41.97 -32.38 2.81
CA SER A 4 42.06 -32.71 1.38
C SER A 4 40.87 -33.50 0.84
N THR A 5 40.05 -32.89 -0.01
CA THR A 5 39.85 -33.37 -1.39
C THR A 5 39.47 -32.17 -2.28
N SER A 6 40.35 -31.90 -3.23
CA SER A 6 40.19 -30.97 -4.36
C SER A 6 39.54 -31.71 -5.54
N MET A 7 39.12 -30.93 -6.54
CA MET A 7 38.87 -31.32 -7.94
C MET A 7 37.54 -32.01 -8.26
N GLN A 8 36.62 -31.25 -8.84
CA GLN A 8 36.50 -31.12 -10.30
C GLN A 8 35.48 -30.03 -10.62
N LEU A 9 35.90 -28.94 -11.27
CA LEU A 9 35.16 -28.21 -12.31
C LEU A 9 35.97 -26.98 -12.75
N LYS A 10 36.92 -27.25 -13.63
CA LYS A 10 37.47 -26.28 -14.57
C LYS A 10 37.10 -26.82 -15.95
N LEU A 11 36.17 -26.17 -16.65
CA LEU A 11 36.20 -25.87 -18.09
C LEU A 11 34.79 -25.46 -18.58
N ALA A 12 34.78 -24.44 -19.45
CA ALA A 12 33.66 -23.69 -20.04
C ALA A 12 32.96 -22.73 -19.05
N LEU A 13 33.24 -21.41 -18.96
CA LEU A 13 33.76 -20.44 -19.95
C LEU A 13 33.00 -20.46 -21.28
N GLU A 14 31.70 -20.21 -21.19
CA GLU A 14 30.83 -19.41 -22.07
C GLU A 14 29.41 -19.58 -21.50
N ASP A 15 28.63 -18.51 -21.46
CA ASP A 15 27.29 -18.38 -20.85
C ASP A 15 27.22 -18.05 -19.34
N TRP A 16 27.16 -16.75 -19.06
CA TRP A 16 26.61 -16.15 -17.82
C TRP A 16 25.70 -14.98 -18.19
N PRO A 17 24.41 -15.02 -17.78
CA PRO A 17 23.94 -14.04 -16.80
C PRO A 17 22.85 -14.56 -15.84
N GLU A 18 23.03 -15.67 -15.11
CA GLU A 18 22.02 -16.18 -14.15
C GLU A 18 22.48 -16.27 -12.68
N ALA A 19 23.74 -15.95 -12.35
CA ALA A 19 24.28 -16.20 -11.01
C ALA A 19 24.34 -14.96 -10.08
N ILE A 20 23.69 -13.86 -10.44
CA ILE A 20 23.57 -12.68 -9.57
C ILE A 20 22.26 -12.69 -8.76
N ASP A 21 21.24 -13.44 -9.21
CA ASP A 21 19.95 -13.52 -8.49
C ASP A 21 20.04 -14.35 -7.19
N ASP A 22 20.95 -15.32 -7.11
CA ASP A 22 21.05 -16.22 -5.94
C ASP A 22 21.83 -15.65 -4.74
N LEU A 23 22.52 -14.51 -4.88
CA LEU A 23 23.18 -13.83 -3.75
C LEU A 23 22.30 -12.73 -3.10
N GLY A 24 21.13 -12.45 -3.67
CA GLY A 24 20.14 -11.52 -3.11
C GLY A 24 19.19 -12.13 -2.07
N ALA A 25 19.17 -13.46 -1.91
CA ALA A 25 18.21 -14.16 -1.06
C ALA A 25 18.61 -14.29 0.43
N ALA A 26 19.75 -13.73 0.84
CA ALA A 26 20.24 -13.81 2.21
C ALA A 26 20.43 -12.42 2.86
N SER A 27 19.33 -11.72 3.12
CA SER A 27 19.30 -10.61 4.10
C SER A 27 18.02 -10.63 4.93
N SER A 28 17.82 -11.70 5.69
CA SER A 28 16.93 -11.73 6.84
C SER A 28 17.53 -10.87 7.97
N MET A 29 17.37 -9.55 7.89
CA MET A 29 17.65 -8.68 9.03
C MET A 29 16.50 -8.74 10.04
N SER A 30 16.84 -9.32 11.19
CA SER A 30 16.08 -9.37 12.42
C SER A 30 15.77 -7.95 12.95
N TYR A 31 14.55 -7.48 12.75
CA TYR A 31 14.03 -6.34 13.51
C TYR A 31 13.58 -6.82 14.90
N THR A 32 14.40 -6.51 15.90
CA THR A 32 14.02 -6.59 17.32
C THR A 32 13.27 -5.32 17.73
N SER A 33 12.22 -5.53 18.53
CA SER A 33 11.22 -4.57 19.04
C SER A 33 11.76 -3.21 19.49
N PRO A 34 11.02 -2.12 19.20
CA PRO A 34 10.44 -1.36 20.31
C PRO A 34 8.90 -1.32 20.26
N SER A 35 8.35 -1.62 21.42
CA SER A 35 6.95 -1.72 21.79
C SER A 35 6.14 -0.44 21.57
N GLN A 36 4.85 -0.62 21.28
CA GLN A 36 3.70 0.24 21.63
C GLN A 36 3.19 1.37 20.70
N HIS A 37 3.67 1.57 19.47
CA HIS A 37 3.05 2.56 18.55
C HIS A 37 2.73 2.08 17.12
N ILE A 38 2.57 0.78 16.90
CA ILE A 38 2.37 0.21 15.56
C ILE A 38 0.89 -0.09 15.33
N VAL A 39 0.05 0.94 15.12
CA VAL A 39 -1.07 0.95 14.15
C VAL A 39 -1.39 2.41 13.79
N ASN A 40 -0.39 3.16 13.29
CA ASN A 40 -0.67 4.36 12.50
C ASN A 40 -0.77 3.90 11.04
N SER A 41 -1.97 3.52 10.62
CA SER A 41 -2.36 3.15 9.25
C SER A 41 -2.34 4.34 8.27
N HIS A 42 -1.43 5.30 8.44
CA HIS A 42 -1.17 6.35 7.45
C HIS A 42 -0.09 5.94 6.44
N ASN A 43 0.40 4.70 6.50
CA ASN A 43 1.41 4.20 5.60
C ASN A 43 0.81 3.28 4.54
N VAL A 44 0.96 3.73 3.30
CA VAL A 44 0.85 2.98 2.04
C VAL A 44 -0.58 2.72 1.57
N ASN A 45 -1.27 3.81 1.21
CA ASN A 45 -2.08 3.72 0.00
C ASN A 45 -1.08 3.48 -1.13
N ILE A 46 -1.02 2.24 -1.59
CA ILE A 46 -0.11 1.78 -2.64
C ILE A 46 -0.25 2.75 -3.82
N ASN A 47 0.84 3.44 -4.16
CA ASN A 47 0.93 4.55 -5.12
C ASN A 47 0.11 4.36 -6.43
N PRO A 48 -0.03 3.15 -7.01
CA PRO A 48 -0.90 2.96 -8.18
C PRO A 48 -2.41 3.10 -7.91
N ALA A 49 -2.93 3.14 -6.68
CA ALA A 49 -4.39 3.14 -6.44
C ALA A 49 -5.11 4.37 -7.04
N ASN A 50 -4.50 5.56 -6.99
CA ASN A 50 -5.11 6.78 -7.51
C ASN A 50 -5.03 6.90 -9.04
N SER A 51 -3.90 6.51 -9.64
CA SER A 51 -3.79 6.41 -11.10
C SER A 51 -4.60 5.25 -11.65
N THR A 52 -4.72 4.14 -10.92
CA THR A 52 -5.59 3.00 -11.26
C THR A 52 -7.05 3.40 -11.18
N ASN A 53 -7.44 4.19 -10.19
CA ASN A 53 -8.77 4.77 -10.16
C ASN A 53 -9.02 5.63 -11.41
N THR A 54 -8.11 6.58 -11.69
CA THR A 54 -8.23 7.46 -12.87
C THR A 54 -8.33 6.65 -14.15
N ALA A 55 -7.42 5.69 -14.33
CA ALA A 55 -7.38 4.81 -15.48
C ALA A 55 -8.64 3.96 -15.56
N GLY A 56 -9.17 3.46 -14.44
CA GLY A 56 -10.42 2.70 -14.38
C GLY A 56 -11.63 3.54 -14.79
N HIS A 57 -11.78 4.73 -14.21
CA HIS A 57 -12.87 5.66 -14.53
C HIS A 57 -12.84 6.10 -16.00
N GLN A 58 -11.65 6.36 -16.54
CA GLN A 58 -11.46 6.84 -17.91
C GLN A 58 -11.37 5.70 -18.94
N GLY A 59 -11.18 4.46 -18.49
CA GLY A 59 -10.96 3.29 -19.35
C GLY A 59 -9.58 3.28 -20.03
N TRP A 60 -8.57 3.82 -19.37
CA TRP A 60 -7.19 3.78 -19.85
C TRP A 60 -6.50 2.47 -19.47
N THR A 61 -5.58 2.03 -20.32
CA THR A 61 -4.66 0.95 -19.97
C THR A 61 -3.52 1.49 -19.12
N ILE A 62 -2.91 0.60 -18.33
CA ILE A 62 -1.72 0.92 -17.54
C ILE A 62 -0.60 0.03 -18.05
N ALA A 63 0.45 0.63 -18.60
CA ALA A 63 1.66 -0.06 -18.98
C ALA A 63 2.57 -0.19 -17.76
N HIS A 64 3.25 -1.32 -17.62
CA HIS A 64 4.09 -1.65 -16.46
C HIS A 64 5.50 -1.98 -16.93
N LEU A 65 6.48 -1.27 -16.39
CA LEU A 65 7.90 -1.51 -16.60
C LEU A 65 8.60 -1.84 -15.30
N ASP A 66 9.68 -2.61 -15.44
CA ASP A 66 10.63 -2.86 -14.38
C ASP A 66 12.03 -2.40 -14.81
N VAL A 67 12.70 -1.61 -13.98
CA VAL A 67 14.06 -1.16 -14.23
C VAL A 67 15.04 -2.21 -13.74
N LYS A 68 15.85 -2.72 -14.68
CA LYS A 68 16.90 -3.66 -14.32
C LYS A 68 17.94 -2.97 -13.46
N THR A 69 18.18 -3.56 -12.29
CA THR A 69 19.22 -3.12 -11.35
C THR A 69 19.12 -1.62 -11.04
N ALA A 70 17.93 -1.11 -10.70
CA ALA A 70 17.68 0.32 -10.77
C ALA A 70 18.65 1.17 -9.95
N PHE A 71 19.03 0.70 -8.76
CA PHE A 71 20.04 1.39 -7.93
C PHE A 71 21.38 1.55 -8.65
N LEU A 72 21.84 0.57 -9.42
CA LEU A 72 23.11 0.66 -10.14
C LEU A 72 23.14 1.75 -11.23
N ASN A 73 21.98 2.25 -11.64
CA ASN A 73 21.90 3.38 -12.57
C ASN A 73 22.20 4.73 -11.88
N GLY A 74 22.02 4.80 -10.56
CA GLY A 74 22.25 6.00 -9.75
C GLY A 74 23.71 6.46 -9.74
N ASP A 75 23.91 7.77 -9.88
CA ASP A 75 25.23 8.38 -9.77
C ASP A 75 25.64 8.51 -8.29
N ILE A 76 26.90 8.22 -7.99
CA ILE A 76 27.44 8.38 -6.64
C ILE A 76 28.07 9.76 -6.51
N GLU A 77 27.61 10.56 -5.54
CA GLU A 77 28.13 11.90 -5.28
C GLU A 77 29.31 11.84 -4.30
N GLU A 78 29.24 10.93 -3.33
CA GLU A 78 30.27 10.76 -2.31
C GLU A 78 31.40 9.84 -2.78
N GLU A 79 32.59 10.05 -2.23
CA GLU A 79 33.71 9.15 -2.46
C GLU A 79 33.66 7.97 -1.48
N ILE A 80 33.23 6.80 -1.98
CA ILE A 80 33.09 5.58 -1.17
C ILE A 80 34.04 4.51 -1.67
N TYR A 81 34.70 3.87 -0.71
CA TYR A 81 35.58 2.74 -0.92
C TYR A 81 34.97 1.50 -0.25
N VAL A 82 35.06 0.36 -0.92
CA VAL A 82 34.59 -0.94 -0.42
C VAL A 82 35.70 -1.97 -0.51
N GLN A 83 35.68 -2.93 0.42
CA GLN A 83 36.55 -4.10 0.29
C GLN A 83 36.12 -4.93 -0.93
N PRO A 84 37.06 -5.50 -1.68
CA PRO A 84 36.73 -6.42 -2.75
C PRO A 84 35.95 -7.61 -2.19
N PRO A 85 34.90 -8.09 -2.86
CA PRO A 85 34.22 -9.30 -2.46
C PRO A 85 35.16 -10.51 -2.59
N PRO A 86 34.94 -11.59 -1.81
CA PRO A 86 35.78 -12.78 -1.88
C PRO A 86 35.91 -13.33 -3.30
N GLY A 87 37.14 -13.57 -3.76
CA GLY A 87 37.45 -14.03 -5.12
C GLY A 87 37.71 -12.92 -6.14
N PHE A 88 37.51 -11.65 -5.76
CA PHE A 88 37.83 -10.48 -6.57
C PHE A 88 39.00 -9.69 -6.02
N GLU A 89 39.76 -10.23 -5.06
CA GLU A 89 40.96 -9.59 -4.57
C GLU A 89 42.03 -9.53 -5.67
N SER A 90 42.75 -8.42 -5.76
CA SER A 90 43.85 -8.31 -6.72
C SER A 90 45.03 -9.17 -6.26
N PRO A 91 45.50 -10.14 -7.07
CA PRO A 91 46.67 -10.94 -6.73
C PRO A 91 47.94 -10.10 -6.60
N THR A 92 47.99 -8.95 -7.29
CA THR A 92 49.11 -8.02 -7.29
C THR A 92 48.98 -6.93 -6.25
N HIS A 93 47.77 -6.64 -5.76
CA HIS A 93 47.50 -5.57 -4.79
C HIS A 93 46.54 -6.06 -3.69
N PRO A 94 46.99 -6.93 -2.77
CA PRO A 94 46.12 -7.59 -1.80
C PRO A 94 45.50 -6.65 -0.75
N HIS A 95 46.04 -5.44 -0.60
CA HIS A 95 45.56 -4.44 0.34
C HIS A 95 44.74 -3.31 -0.30
N HIS A 96 44.49 -3.37 -1.61
CA HIS A 96 43.68 -2.36 -2.29
C HIS A 96 42.19 -2.56 -2.04
N VAL A 97 41.49 -1.43 -2.06
CA VAL A 97 40.03 -1.35 -1.96
C VAL A 97 39.47 -0.81 -3.29
N TYR A 98 38.19 -1.06 -3.55
CA TYR A 98 37.50 -0.57 -4.74
C TYR A 98 36.83 0.75 -4.45
N ARG A 99 37.11 1.76 -5.27
CA ARG A 99 36.33 3.01 -5.29
C ARG A 99 35.07 2.79 -6.13
N LEU A 100 33.92 3.08 -5.53
CA LEU A 100 32.65 2.99 -6.24
C LEU A 100 32.49 4.14 -7.24
N LYS A 101 32.06 3.81 -8.46
CA LYS A 101 31.72 4.77 -9.52
C LYS A 101 30.21 4.99 -9.69
N LYS A 102 29.43 4.03 -9.20
CA LYS A 102 27.97 4.01 -9.18
C LYS A 102 27.53 3.54 -7.81
N VAL A 103 26.32 3.89 -7.41
CA VAL A 103 25.79 3.39 -6.14
C VAL A 103 25.52 1.89 -6.24
N LEU A 104 25.83 1.16 -5.18
CA LEU A 104 25.55 -0.27 -5.06
C LEU A 104 24.34 -0.49 -4.16
N TYR A 105 23.70 -1.65 -4.31
CA TYR A 105 22.76 -2.15 -3.31
C TYR A 105 23.40 -2.15 -1.91
N SER A 106 22.57 -1.98 -0.88
CA SER A 106 22.96 -1.84 0.53
C SER A 106 23.60 -0.50 0.94
N LEU A 107 23.94 0.38 0.00
CA LEU A 107 24.27 1.76 0.37
C LEU A 107 23.00 2.52 0.76
N LYS A 108 23.03 3.18 1.91
CA LYS A 108 21.90 3.96 2.42
C LYS A 108 21.40 5.05 1.45
N GLN A 109 22.28 5.56 0.59
CA GLN A 109 21.96 6.61 -0.40
C GLN A 109 21.56 6.06 -1.77
N ALA A 110 21.67 4.75 -2.02
CA ALA A 110 21.39 4.17 -3.34
C ALA A 110 19.97 4.45 -3.84
N PRO A 111 18.90 4.30 -3.03
CA PRO A 111 17.54 4.61 -3.48
C PRO A 111 17.37 6.08 -3.87
N ARG A 112 18.01 6.99 -3.13
CA ARG A 112 17.94 8.44 -3.38
C ARG A 112 18.69 8.82 -4.67
N ALA A 113 19.88 8.26 -4.87
CA ALA A 113 20.68 8.50 -6.07
C ALA A 113 19.96 8.01 -7.34
N TRP A 114 19.32 6.83 -7.26
CA TRP A 114 18.46 6.33 -8.33
C TRP A 114 17.28 7.26 -8.59
N TYR A 115 16.51 7.59 -7.55
CA TYR A 115 15.35 8.48 -7.69
C TYR A 115 15.74 9.82 -8.33
N HIS A 116 16.83 10.45 -7.88
CA HIS A 116 17.30 11.71 -8.45
C HIS A 116 17.72 11.58 -9.93
N LYS A 117 18.31 10.44 -10.32
CA LYS A 117 18.68 10.18 -11.72
C LYS A 117 17.44 10.13 -12.61
N VAL A 118 16.42 9.38 -12.21
CA VAL A 118 15.16 9.25 -12.98
C VAL A 118 14.39 10.54 -12.99
N ASP A 119 14.26 11.20 -11.83
CA ASP A 119 13.57 12.48 -11.70
C ASP A 119 14.11 13.54 -12.66
N ASN A 120 15.44 13.71 -12.68
CA ASN A 120 16.09 14.62 -13.61
C ASN A 120 15.81 14.24 -15.05
N TYR A 121 15.89 12.95 -15.38
CA TYR A 121 15.57 12.49 -16.73
C TYR A 121 14.11 12.79 -17.12
N LEU A 122 13.13 12.38 -16.31
CA LEU A 122 11.70 12.62 -16.57
C LEU A 122 11.39 14.11 -16.70
N THR A 123 12.00 14.95 -15.86
CA THR A 123 11.86 16.41 -15.93
C THR A 123 12.43 16.96 -17.25
N THR A 124 13.58 16.45 -17.71
CA THR A 124 14.13 16.85 -19.03
C THR A 124 13.27 16.41 -20.21
N GLN A 125 12.52 15.32 -20.08
CA GLN A 125 11.51 14.89 -21.08
C GLN A 125 10.21 15.72 -21.01
N GLY A 126 10.15 16.75 -20.15
CA GLY A 126 9.00 17.64 -20.03
C GLY A 126 7.87 17.07 -19.19
N LEU A 127 8.13 16.05 -18.34
CA LEU A 127 7.18 15.65 -17.31
C LEU A 127 7.29 16.59 -16.12
N ARG A 128 6.14 17.02 -15.60
CA ARG A 128 6.02 17.80 -14.37
C ARG A 128 5.73 16.88 -13.21
N LYS A 129 6.51 16.98 -12.13
CA LYS A 129 6.25 16.25 -10.89
C LYS A 129 5.04 16.81 -10.13
N SER A 130 4.30 15.94 -9.45
CA SER A 130 3.26 16.31 -8.49
C SER A 130 3.84 17.14 -7.34
N THR A 131 3.06 18.09 -6.83
CA THR A 131 3.43 18.77 -5.57
C THR A 131 3.10 17.93 -4.33
N THR A 132 2.28 16.90 -4.49
CA THR A 132 1.72 16.09 -3.41
C THR A 132 2.42 14.75 -3.28
N ASP A 133 2.61 14.04 -4.40
CA ASP A 133 3.32 12.75 -4.42
C ASP A 133 4.57 12.83 -5.30
N GLN A 134 5.73 12.84 -4.67
CA GLN A 134 7.02 12.99 -5.36
C GLN A 134 7.30 11.88 -6.39
N ASN A 135 6.57 10.76 -6.35
CA ASN A 135 6.70 9.67 -7.30
C ASN A 135 5.72 9.75 -8.48
N LEU A 136 4.80 10.72 -8.49
CA LEU A 136 3.82 10.93 -9.53
C LEU A 136 4.24 12.07 -10.46
N TYR A 137 4.22 11.80 -11.76
CA TYR A 137 4.59 12.71 -12.83
C TYR A 137 3.46 12.85 -13.85
N PHE A 138 3.38 14.02 -14.47
CA PHE A 138 2.36 14.41 -15.42
C PHE A 138 2.97 14.96 -16.69
N HIS A 139 2.43 14.60 -17.84
CA HIS A 139 2.67 15.34 -19.07
C HIS A 139 1.34 15.80 -19.65
N GLU A 140 1.23 17.11 -19.88
CA GLU A 140 0.00 17.75 -20.30
C GLU A 140 0.26 18.70 -21.46
N ASP A 141 -0.45 18.49 -22.56
CA ASP A 141 -0.38 19.39 -23.73
C ASP A 141 -1.67 19.31 -24.56
N ASN A 142 -2.37 20.43 -24.77
CA ASN A 142 -3.54 20.50 -25.67
C ASN A 142 -4.59 19.38 -25.50
N GLY A 143 -4.90 18.99 -24.25
CA GLY A 143 -5.86 17.93 -23.93
C GLY A 143 -5.25 16.53 -23.80
N LEU A 144 -3.96 16.37 -24.13
CA LEU A 144 -3.13 15.22 -23.76
C LEU A 144 -2.94 15.17 -22.26
N LEU A 145 -3.09 13.99 -21.67
CA LEU A 145 -2.76 13.73 -20.28
C LEU A 145 -2.09 12.36 -20.17
N ILE A 146 -0.85 12.37 -19.70
CA ILE A 146 -0.11 11.17 -19.29
C ILE A 146 0.19 11.27 -17.81
N LEU A 147 0.01 10.15 -17.11
CA LEU A 147 0.39 9.93 -15.73
C LEU A 147 1.47 8.86 -15.68
N LEU A 148 2.56 9.16 -15.00
CA LEU A 148 3.64 8.22 -14.71
C LEU A 148 3.81 8.11 -13.20
N ILE A 149 3.83 6.89 -12.67
CA ILE A 149 4.17 6.60 -11.28
C ILE A 149 5.45 5.79 -11.24
N LEU A 150 6.41 6.26 -10.45
CA LEU A 150 7.68 5.58 -10.18
C LEU A 150 7.62 4.95 -8.79
N TYR A 151 7.71 3.63 -8.68
CA TYR A 151 7.84 2.94 -7.40
C TYR A 151 9.11 2.11 -7.38
N VAL A 152 10.21 2.71 -6.89
CA VAL A 152 11.53 2.08 -6.85
C VAL A 152 11.93 1.62 -8.26
N ASP A 153 11.83 0.33 -8.57
CA ASP A 153 12.20 -0.26 -9.85
C ASP A 153 10.99 -0.33 -10.80
N ASP A 154 9.76 -0.28 -10.28
CA ASP A 154 8.53 -0.30 -11.08
C ASP A 154 8.19 1.07 -11.65
N VAL A 155 7.78 1.11 -12.91
CA VAL A 155 7.20 2.30 -13.56
C VAL A 155 5.82 1.95 -14.11
N TYR A 156 4.82 2.73 -13.75
CA TYR A 156 3.45 2.61 -14.25
C TYR A 156 3.13 3.82 -15.12
N LEU A 157 2.71 3.58 -16.36
CA LEU A 157 2.41 4.62 -17.33
C LEU A 157 0.97 4.48 -17.84
N THR A 158 0.18 5.54 -17.74
CA THR A 158 -1.21 5.56 -18.21
C THR A 158 -1.58 6.94 -18.76
N GLY A 159 -2.68 7.05 -19.49
CA GLY A 159 -3.09 8.31 -20.10
C GLY A 159 -4.08 8.13 -21.24
N ASN A 160 -4.50 9.26 -21.81
CA ASN A 160 -5.53 9.29 -22.86
C ASN A 160 -4.99 9.17 -24.30
N ASN A 161 -3.68 9.00 -24.49
CA ASN A 161 -3.05 8.96 -25.81
C ASN A 161 -1.99 7.85 -25.88
N LEU A 162 -2.41 6.69 -26.40
CA LEU A 162 -1.56 5.51 -26.53
C LEU A 162 -0.30 5.75 -27.40
N PRO A 163 -0.37 6.46 -28.55
CA PRO A 163 0.84 6.79 -29.31
C PRO A 163 1.87 7.59 -28.50
N HIS A 164 1.44 8.56 -27.71
CA HIS A 164 2.36 9.36 -26.89
C HIS A 164 2.95 8.55 -25.74
N ILE A 165 2.13 7.70 -25.11
CA ILE A 165 2.59 6.71 -24.12
C ILE A 165 3.66 5.81 -24.74
N ALA A 166 3.43 5.26 -25.94
CA ALA A 166 4.38 4.39 -26.63
C ALA A 166 5.69 5.11 -27.03
N ARG A 167 5.63 6.40 -27.35
CA ARG A 167 6.83 7.21 -27.60
C ARG A 167 7.65 7.42 -26.33
N LEU A 168 7.02 7.96 -25.28
CA LEU A 168 7.67 8.20 -24.00
C LEU A 168 8.23 6.89 -23.43
N TRP A 169 7.51 5.80 -23.62
CA TRP A 169 7.95 4.45 -23.34
C TRP A 169 9.27 4.10 -24.02
N THR A 170 9.40 4.27 -25.34
CA THR A 170 10.64 3.99 -26.07
C THR A 170 11.79 4.90 -25.64
N GLU A 171 11.51 6.16 -25.35
CA GLU A 171 12.51 7.12 -24.86
C GLU A 171 13.09 6.68 -23.52
N ILE A 172 12.21 6.30 -22.57
CA ILE A 172 12.60 5.83 -21.24
C ILE A 172 13.42 4.52 -21.36
N GLN A 173 13.01 3.55 -22.18
CA GLN A 173 13.75 2.30 -22.41
C GLN A 173 15.13 2.52 -23.05
N THR A 174 15.28 3.59 -23.82
CA THR A 174 16.58 3.96 -24.40
C THR A 174 17.51 4.53 -23.34
N ALA A 175 16.97 5.26 -22.36
CA ALA A 175 17.76 5.86 -21.29
C ALA A 175 18.12 4.86 -20.17
N PHE A 176 17.23 3.90 -19.88
CA PHE A 176 17.40 2.93 -18.81
C PHE A 176 17.11 1.52 -19.30
N LYS A 177 17.97 0.57 -18.93
CA LYS A 177 17.74 -0.84 -19.24
C LYS A 177 16.52 -1.34 -18.46
N MET A 178 15.45 -1.67 -19.17
CA MET A 178 14.16 -2.05 -18.58
C MET A 178 13.66 -3.37 -19.14
N THR A 179 12.79 -4.02 -18.37
CA THR A 179 11.95 -5.14 -18.79
C THR A 179 10.54 -4.64 -19.02
N ASP A 180 9.99 -4.93 -20.20
CA ASP A 180 8.57 -4.70 -20.49
C ASP A 180 7.73 -5.81 -19.85
N LEU A 181 6.85 -5.46 -18.92
CA LEU A 181 5.90 -6.39 -18.29
C LEU A 181 4.51 -6.31 -18.94
N GLY A 182 4.35 -5.50 -19.98
CA GLY A 182 3.15 -5.33 -20.76
C GLY A 182 2.08 -4.50 -20.05
N THR A 183 0.83 -4.90 -20.22
CA THR A 183 -0.29 -4.29 -19.49
C THR A 183 -0.30 -4.79 -18.05
N LEU A 184 -0.48 -3.86 -17.10
CA LEU A 184 -0.51 -4.16 -15.67
C LEU A 184 -1.51 -5.28 -15.37
N SER A 185 -0.97 -6.40 -14.90
CA SER A 185 -1.73 -7.59 -14.50
C SER A 185 -1.44 -7.96 -13.05
N HIS A 186 -0.21 -7.75 -12.57
CA HIS A 186 0.18 -7.98 -11.18
C HIS A 186 1.16 -6.90 -10.71
N SER A 187 0.93 -6.37 -9.50
CA SER A 187 1.89 -5.50 -8.81
C SER A 187 1.71 -5.65 -7.30
N LEU A 188 2.83 -5.74 -6.57
CA LEU A 188 2.86 -5.80 -5.11
C LEU A 188 1.85 -6.81 -4.53
N GLY A 189 1.77 -8.01 -5.11
CA GLY A 189 0.87 -9.08 -4.66
C GLY A 189 -0.63 -8.82 -4.89
N ILE A 190 -0.98 -7.79 -5.67
CA ILE A 190 -2.34 -7.48 -6.14
C ILE A 190 -2.45 -7.82 -7.62
N GLU A 191 -3.54 -8.48 -7.99
CA GLU A 191 -3.91 -8.80 -9.37
C GLU A 191 -4.89 -7.74 -9.92
N PHE A 192 -4.60 -7.28 -11.13
CA PHE A 192 -5.31 -6.22 -11.85
C PHE A 192 -6.03 -6.85 -13.05
N LEU A 193 -7.36 -6.88 -12.99
CA LEU A 193 -8.20 -7.41 -14.05
C LEU A 193 -8.80 -6.23 -14.83
N ILE A 194 -8.10 -5.82 -15.89
CA ILE A 194 -8.50 -4.69 -16.75
C ILE A 194 -9.49 -5.17 -17.81
N SER A 195 -10.59 -4.44 -17.97
CA SER A 195 -11.66 -4.72 -18.93
C SER A 195 -12.26 -3.43 -19.50
N HIS A 196 -13.15 -3.55 -20.48
CA HIS A 196 -13.87 -2.40 -21.03
C HIS A 196 -14.76 -1.68 -20.01
N ASP A 197 -15.22 -2.41 -18.98
CA ASP A 197 -16.07 -1.91 -17.90
C ASP A 197 -15.26 -1.20 -16.79
N GLY A 198 -13.93 -1.29 -16.82
CA GLY A 198 -13.03 -0.75 -15.81
C GLY A 198 -12.02 -1.77 -15.27
N ILE A 199 -11.47 -1.50 -14.09
CA ILE A 199 -10.37 -2.25 -13.48
C ILE A 199 -10.86 -2.91 -12.19
N ARG A 200 -10.60 -4.22 -12.02
CA ARG A 200 -10.83 -4.91 -10.74
C ARG A 200 -9.52 -5.26 -10.06
N LEU A 201 -9.42 -4.98 -8.77
CA LEU A 201 -8.28 -5.37 -7.93
C LEU A 201 -8.65 -6.55 -7.05
N THR A 202 -7.86 -7.62 -7.12
CA THR A 202 -8.07 -8.84 -6.35
C THR A 202 -6.77 -9.35 -5.76
N GLN A 203 -6.87 -10.05 -4.63
CA GLN A 203 -5.76 -10.76 -4.00
C GLN A 203 -6.12 -12.25 -3.84
N ARG A 204 -6.87 -12.80 -4.80
CA ARG A 204 -7.38 -14.18 -4.73
C ARG A 204 -6.27 -15.21 -4.53
N GLN A 205 -5.22 -15.17 -5.36
CA GLN A 205 -4.09 -16.10 -5.26
C GLN A 205 -3.39 -15.99 -3.90
N TYR A 206 -3.27 -14.77 -3.38
CA TYR A 206 -2.70 -14.52 -2.05
C TYR A 206 -3.57 -15.14 -0.94
N ILE A 207 -4.90 -15.00 -1.00
CA ILE A 207 -5.81 -15.64 -0.06
C ILE A 207 -5.70 -17.16 -0.13
N GLU A 208 -5.64 -17.73 -1.34
CA GLU A 208 -5.52 -19.18 -1.56
C GLU A 208 -4.20 -19.73 -1.00
N SER A 209 -3.06 -19.07 -1.26
CA SER A 209 -1.76 -19.42 -0.68
C SER A 209 -1.78 -19.33 0.84
N MET A 210 -2.28 -18.21 1.37
CA MET A 210 -2.40 -18.01 2.81
C MET A 210 -3.27 -19.09 3.46
N LEU A 211 -4.37 -19.53 2.83
CA LEU A 211 -5.18 -20.64 3.36
C LEU A 211 -4.42 -21.97 3.33
N ALA A 212 -3.57 -22.19 2.34
CA ALA A 212 -2.77 -23.40 2.22
C ALA A 212 -1.69 -23.47 3.29
N ASP A 213 -0.97 -22.37 3.53
CA ASP A 213 0.12 -22.28 4.51
C ASP A 213 -0.30 -22.68 5.93
N PHE A 214 -1.56 -22.43 6.29
CA PHE A 214 -2.11 -22.77 7.61
C PHE A 214 -3.07 -23.98 7.59
N GLY A 215 -3.11 -24.74 6.49
CA GLY A 215 -3.96 -25.95 6.38
C GLY A 215 -5.47 -25.66 6.41
N LEU A 216 -5.90 -24.45 6.04
CA LEU A 216 -7.28 -23.99 6.08
C LEU A 216 -8.02 -24.16 4.74
N ASN A 217 -7.40 -24.77 3.73
CA ASN A 217 -8.02 -25.05 2.42
C ASN A 217 -9.34 -25.81 2.51
N LYS A 218 -9.49 -26.72 3.48
CA LYS A 218 -10.71 -27.53 3.68
C LYS A 218 -11.54 -27.06 4.89
N CYS A 219 -11.32 -25.85 5.40
CA CYS A 219 -12.06 -25.34 6.55
C CYS A 219 -13.54 -25.07 6.23
N ARG A 220 -14.40 -25.11 7.27
CA ARG A 220 -15.82 -24.76 7.17
C ARG A 220 -15.99 -23.25 6.96
N LEU A 221 -16.76 -22.85 5.96
CA LEU A 221 -17.05 -21.45 5.66
C LEU A 221 -17.82 -20.76 6.80
N VAL A 222 -17.61 -19.46 6.95
CA VAL A 222 -18.40 -18.58 7.84
C VAL A 222 -18.80 -17.33 7.06
N ALA A 223 -20.00 -16.81 7.32
CA ALA A 223 -20.53 -15.64 6.60
C ALA A 223 -20.06 -14.31 7.20
N THR A 224 -19.63 -14.32 8.46
CA THR A 224 -19.22 -13.12 9.20
C THR A 224 -17.71 -13.05 9.32
N HIS A 225 -17.15 -11.85 9.24
CA HIS A 225 -15.72 -11.59 9.41
C HIS A 225 -15.28 -11.71 10.88
N MET A 226 -16.20 -11.55 11.83
CA MET A 226 -16.03 -11.82 13.26
C MET A 226 -17.24 -12.58 13.80
N ALA A 227 -17.05 -13.50 14.75
CA ALA A 227 -18.18 -14.15 15.41
C ALA A 227 -18.92 -13.17 16.32
N GLU A 228 -20.26 -13.19 16.26
CA GLU A 228 -21.11 -12.40 17.16
C GLU A 228 -20.77 -12.71 18.63
N LYS A 229 -20.63 -11.66 19.45
CA LYS A 229 -20.30 -11.73 20.89
C LYS A 229 -18.90 -12.26 21.23
N THR A 230 -17.91 -12.15 20.32
CA THR A 230 -16.53 -12.47 20.68
C THR A 230 -15.94 -11.39 21.60
N HIS A 231 -16.13 -11.55 22.91
CA HIS A 231 -15.34 -10.81 23.88
C HIS A 231 -13.90 -11.34 23.83
N LEU A 232 -13.01 -10.61 23.16
CA LEU A 232 -11.57 -10.94 23.08
C LEU A 232 -10.81 -10.56 24.35
N LEU A 233 -11.53 -10.26 25.43
CA LEU A 233 -10.97 -10.05 26.75
C LEU A 233 -10.34 -11.36 27.23
N SER A 234 -9.20 -11.24 27.89
CA SER A 234 -8.57 -12.34 28.61
C SER A 234 -9.52 -12.82 29.72
N ASP A 235 -10.16 -13.97 29.54
CA ASP A 235 -10.51 -14.76 30.72
C ASP A 235 -9.18 -15.30 31.28
N MET A 236 -8.98 -15.18 32.60
CA MET A 236 -7.78 -15.62 33.33
C MET A 236 -7.43 -17.11 33.10
N ARG A 237 -8.32 -17.84 32.43
CA ARG A 237 -8.22 -19.26 32.11
C ARG A 237 -7.77 -19.56 30.69
N THR A 238 -7.65 -18.57 29.80
CA THR A 238 -7.27 -18.84 28.40
C THR A 238 -5.76 -19.02 28.29
N PRO A 239 -5.26 -20.14 27.76
CA PRO A 239 -3.83 -20.34 27.60
C PRO A 239 -3.23 -19.39 26.54
N PRO A 240 -1.92 -19.07 26.66
CA PRO A 240 -1.18 -18.37 25.62
C PRO A 240 -1.24 -19.12 24.29
N ALA A 241 -1.33 -18.39 23.19
CA ALA A 241 -1.17 -18.92 21.85
C ALA A 241 0.29 -18.82 21.39
N ASP A 242 0.63 -19.52 20.30
CA ASP A 242 1.92 -19.34 19.62
C ASP A 242 2.00 -17.92 19.01
N SER A 243 2.89 -17.10 19.58
CA SER A 243 3.09 -15.72 19.14
C SER A 243 3.59 -15.59 17.70
N VAL A 244 4.49 -16.48 17.26
CA VAL A 244 5.08 -16.41 15.90
C VAL A 244 4.02 -16.75 14.87
N LEU A 245 3.25 -17.81 15.13
CA LEU A 245 2.14 -18.22 14.29
C LEU A 245 1.07 -17.11 14.20
N TYR A 246 0.68 -16.56 15.36
CA TYR A 246 -0.31 -15.50 15.45
C TYR A 246 0.11 -14.25 14.68
N GLN A 247 1.33 -13.76 14.92
CA GLN A 247 1.87 -12.57 14.27
C GLN A 247 1.97 -12.76 12.75
N THR A 248 2.37 -13.96 12.30
CA THR A 248 2.43 -14.30 10.87
C THR A 248 1.04 -14.24 10.25
N MET A 249 0.03 -14.84 10.89
CA MET A 249 -1.34 -14.80 10.37
C MET A 249 -1.91 -13.37 10.34
N VAL A 250 -1.72 -12.60 11.39
CA VAL A 250 -2.17 -11.20 11.45
C VAL A 250 -1.46 -10.34 10.41
N ARG A 251 -0.15 -10.53 10.20
CA ARG A 251 0.60 -9.83 9.15
C ARG A 251 0.01 -10.09 7.76
N ASN A 252 -0.38 -11.32 7.47
CA ASN A 252 -1.01 -11.64 6.19
C ASN A 252 -2.35 -10.92 6.02
N LEU A 253 -3.14 -10.82 7.09
CA LEU A 253 -4.39 -10.05 7.06
C LEU A 253 -4.16 -8.54 6.89
N ILE A 254 -3.13 -7.98 7.52
CA ILE A 254 -2.78 -6.55 7.37
C ILE A 254 -2.51 -6.24 5.90
N PHE A 255 -1.74 -7.08 5.21
CA PHE A 255 -1.46 -6.91 3.78
C PHE A 255 -2.73 -7.06 2.92
N LEU A 256 -3.65 -7.95 3.30
CA LEU A 256 -4.89 -8.16 2.57
C LEU A 256 -5.87 -6.96 2.65
N ILE A 257 -5.75 -6.11 3.68
CA ILE A 257 -6.62 -4.92 3.84
C ILE A 257 -6.55 -4.02 2.60
N HIS A 258 -5.44 -3.99 1.86
CA HIS A 258 -5.27 -3.16 0.65
C HIS A 258 -6.32 -3.43 -0.43
N THR A 259 -6.93 -4.62 -0.49
CA THR A 259 -8.07 -4.91 -1.39
C THR A 259 -9.34 -5.36 -0.65
N ARG A 260 -9.26 -5.57 0.67
CA ARG A 260 -10.35 -6.11 1.49
C ARG A 260 -10.69 -5.18 2.65
N SER A 261 -11.40 -4.10 2.32
CA SER A 261 -11.88 -3.13 3.31
C SER A 261 -12.83 -3.71 4.35
N ASP A 262 -13.58 -4.75 3.96
CA ASP A 262 -14.54 -5.48 4.78
C ASP A 262 -13.93 -6.16 6.01
N ILE A 263 -12.63 -6.47 5.99
CA ILE A 263 -11.93 -7.05 7.16
C ILE A 263 -11.18 -6.02 7.99
N ALA A 264 -11.09 -4.75 7.57
CA ALA A 264 -10.23 -3.74 8.20
C ALA A 264 -10.50 -3.59 9.71
N TYR A 265 -11.77 -3.64 10.12
CA TYR A 265 -12.15 -3.58 11.52
C TYR A 265 -11.66 -4.78 12.34
N VAL A 266 -11.83 -6.00 11.82
CA VAL A 266 -11.35 -7.22 12.50
C VAL A 266 -9.84 -7.19 12.63
N VAL A 267 -9.13 -6.80 11.58
CA VAL A 267 -7.68 -6.70 11.61
C VAL A 267 -7.22 -5.67 12.65
N CYS A 268 -7.86 -4.50 12.69
CA CYS A 268 -7.62 -3.47 13.72
C CYS A 268 -7.72 -4.03 15.15
N ILE A 269 -8.64 -4.95 15.40
CA ILE A 269 -8.83 -5.56 16.72
C ILE A 269 -7.78 -6.63 17.00
N VAL A 270 -7.59 -7.61 16.11
CA VAL A 270 -6.65 -8.71 16.36
C VAL A 270 -5.20 -8.24 16.43
N SER A 271 -4.85 -7.15 15.73
CA SER A 271 -3.51 -6.55 15.81
C SER A 271 -3.15 -6.04 17.22
N ARG A 272 -4.15 -5.75 18.07
CA ARG A 272 -3.91 -5.28 19.46
C ARG A 272 -3.22 -6.34 20.33
N PHE A 273 -3.34 -7.61 19.98
CA PHE A 273 -2.86 -8.73 20.78
C PHE A 273 -1.55 -9.35 20.25
N MET A 274 -0.85 -8.70 19.32
CA MET A 274 0.38 -9.24 18.72
C MET A 274 1.53 -9.47 19.72
N ALA A 275 1.58 -8.72 20.82
CA ALA A 275 2.65 -8.84 21.81
C ALA A 275 2.50 -10.08 22.72
N ALA A 276 1.26 -10.42 23.08
CA ALA A 276 0.94 -11.52 23.99
C ALA A 276 -0.43 -12.14 23.61
N PRO A 277 -0.48 -12.93 22.51
CA PRO A 277 -1.73 -13.51 22.05
C PRO A 277 -2.16 -14.69 22.90
N LEU A 278 -3.47 -14.84 23.07
CA LEU A 278 -4.11 -15.98 23.72
C LEU A 278 -4.83 -16.85 22.68
N GLU A 279 -5.16 -18.09 23.03
CA GLU A 279 -5.87 -19.00 22.12
C GLU A 279 -7.23 -18.45 21.64
N ILE A 280 -7.89 -17.62 22.45
CA ILE A 280 -9.11 -16.92 22.03
C ILE A 280 -8.86 -15.95 20.88
N HIS A 281 -7.70 -15.26 20.87
CA HIS A 281 -7.29 -14.36 19.79
C HIS A 281 -6.94 -15.16 18.54
N ALA A 282 -6.17 -16.25 18.69
CA ALA A 282 -5.82 -17.12 17.56
C ALA A 282 -7.06 -17.72 16.88
N ARG A 283 -8.08 -18.11 17.67
CA ARG A 283 -9.38 -18.55 17.15
C ARG A 283 -10.11 -17.46 16.38
N ALA A 284 -10.03 -16.20 16.81
CA ALA A 284 -10.63 -15.08 16.10
C ALA A 284 -9.94 -14.84 14.74
N VAL A 285 -8.61 -14.90 14.69
CA VAL A 285 -7.86 -14.80 13.43
C VAL A 285 -8.21 -15.96 12.48
N LYS A 286 -8.28 -17.19 12.98
CA LYS A 286 -8.74 -18.36 12.20
C LYS A 286 -10.17 -18.20 11.71
N HIS A 287 -11.05 -17.52 12.45
CA HIS A 287 -12.40 -17.20 11.98
C HIS A 287 -12.37 -16.28 10.76
N SER A 288 -11.54 -15.23 10.78
CA SER A 288 -11.34 -14.33 9.64
C SER A 288 -10.85 -15.08 8.40
N TYR A 289 -9.92 -16.02 8.55
CA TYR A 289 -9.46 -16.86 7.44
C TYR A 289 -10.59 -17.71 6.83
N ARG A 290 -11.45 -18.29 7.69
CA ARG A 290 -12.61 -19.07 7.23
C ARG A 290 -13.62 -18.20 6.46
N TYR A 291 -13.76 -16.93 6.86
CA TYR A 291 -14.57 -15.95 6.14
C TYR A 291 -13.97 -15.62 4.77
N LEU A 292 -12.66 -15.39 4.73
CA LEU A 292 -11.92 -15.10 3.50
C LEU A 292 -12.02 -16.25 2.50
N LYS A 293 -12.00 -17.51 2.96
CA LYS A 293 -12.24 -18.67 2.10
C LYS A 293 -13.61 -18.63 1.40
N GLY A 294 -14.66 -18.16 2.08
CA GLY A 294 -16.00 -18.02 1.50
C GLY A 294 -16.14 -16.82 0.57
N THR A 295 -15.18 -15.89 0.61
CA THR A 295 -15.22 -14.59 -0.07
C THR A 295 -13.96 -14.35 -0.91
N THR A 296 -13.28 -15.41 -1.37
CA THR A 296 -12.05 -15.35 -2.18
C THR A 296 -12.22 -14.59 -3.50
N ASN A 297 -13.44 -14.54 -4.03
CA ASN A 297 -13.76 -13.87 -5.29
C ASN A 297 -14.15 -12.40 -5.14
N LEU A 298 -14.17 -11.85 -3.91
CA LEU A 298 -14.41 -10.42 -3.71
C LEU A 298 -13.21 -9.62 -4.25
N ALA A 299 -13.52 -8.52 -4.94
CA ALA A 299 -12.57 -7.64 -5.58
C ALA A 299 -13.07 -6.19 -5.49
N LEU A 300 -12.14 -5.23 -5.42
CA LEU A 300 -12.48 -3.82 -5.59
C LEU A 300 -12.72 -3.53 -7.06
N ASN A 301 -13.80 -2.83 -7.39
CA ASN A 301 -14.20 -2.57 -8.77
C ASN A 301 -14.19 -1.06 -9.06
N TYR A 302 -13.25 -0.64 -9.92
CA TYR A 302 -13.13 0.71 -10.44
C TYR A 302 -13.86 0.74 -11.79
N ARG A 303 -15.08 1.27 -11.80
CA ARG A 303 -15.94 1.24 -12.98
C ARG A 303 -15.70 2.44 -13.88
N ARG A 304 -15.78 2.21 -15.19
CA ARG A 304 -15.66 3.25 -16.20
C ARG A 304 -16.91 4.14 -16.24
N GLY A 305 -16.71 5.45 -16.40
CA GLY A 305 -17.79 6.41 -16.61
C GLY A 305 -18.65 6.71 -15.37
N GLU A 306 -18.18 6.34 -14.18
CA GLU A 306 -18.77 6.76 -12.92
C GLU A 306 -18.65 8.27 -12.72
N LYS A 307 -19.53 8.83 -11.89
CA LYS A 307 -19.46 10.26 -11.55
C LYS A 307 -18.20 10.53 -10.75
N ASP A 308 -17.59 11.67 -10.99
CA ASP A 308 -16.43 12.10 -10.22
C ASP A 308 -16.86 12.86 -8.95
N ASP A 309 -17.75 12.27 -8.15
CA ASP A 309 -18.18 12.85 -6.87
C ASP A 309 -17.40 12.18 -5.72
N LEU A 310 -16.64 12.96 -4.95
CA LEU A 310 -15.93 12.45 -3.77
C LEU A 310 -16.85 12.48 -2.56
N LEU A 311 -17.09 11.32 -1.96
CA LEU A 311 -18.00 11.14 -0.84
C LEU A 311 -17.32 10.42 0.32
N GLY A 312 -17.31 11.03 1.50
CA GLY A 312 -16.80 10.43 2.72
C GLY A 312 -17.92 9.89 3.61
N TYR A 313 -17.63 8.83 4.34
CA TYR A 313 -18.44 8.37 5.46
C TYR A 313 -17.54 8.16 6.67
N THR A 314 -18.06 8.47 7.86
CA THR A 314 -17.35 8.24 9.10
C THR A 314 -18.27 7.65 10.14
N ASP A 315 -17.71 6.74 10.92
CA ASP A 315 -18.37 6.09 12.05
C ASP A 315 -17.38 6.01 13.22
N SER A 316 -17.90 5.97 14.43
CA SER A 316 -17.11 5.72 15.63
C SER A 316 -17.94 4.93 16.62
N ASP A 317 -17.30 3.96 17.28
CA ASP A 317 -17.89 3.41 18.49
C ASP A 317 -17.60 4.32 19.70
N TRP A 318 -18.36 4.16 20.78
CA TRP A 318 -18.08 4.83 22.05
C TRP A 318 -17.76 3.81 23.13
N ALA A 319 -16.52 3.88 23.65
CA ALA A 319 -16.04 3.08 24.76
C ALA A 319 -16.31 1.57 24.59
N ARG A 320 -16.19 1.06 23.35
CA ARG A 320 -16.47 -0.34 23.01
C ARG A 320 -15.35 -1.28 23.41
N ASP A 321 -14.11 -0.78 23.46
CA ASP A 321 -12.99 -1.54 24.02
C ASP A 321 -13.22 -1.71 25.53
N ALA A 322 -13.47 -2.94 25.94
CA ALA A 322 -13.77 -3.23 27.34
C ALA A 322 -12.52 -3.20 28.24
N TYR A 323 -11.31 -3.14 27.68
CA TYR A 323 -10.08 -3.06 28.47
C TYR A 323 -9.75 -1.62 28.87
N ASP A 324 -9.59 -0.72 27.89
CA ASP A 324 -9.17 0.66 28.13
C ASP A 324 -10.24 1.71 27.81
N ARG A 325 -11.44 1.29 27.38
CA ARG A 325 -12.56 2.18 27.05
C ARG A 325 -12.24 3.17 25.91
N ILE A 326 -11.19 2.91 25.14
CA ILE A 326 -10.82 3.71 23.99
C ILE A 326 -11.68 3.30 22.79
N SER A 327 -12.22 4.30 22.11
CA SER A 327 -13.06 4.13 20.92
C SER A 327 -12.27 3.74 19.67
N THR A 328 -12.98 3.24 18.67
CA THR A 328 -12.48 2.95 17.33
C THR A 328 -13.12 3.90 16.33
N THR A 329 -12.29 4.64 15.60
CA THR A 329 -12.68 5.47 14.45
C THR A 329 -12.67 4.63 13.18
N LYS A 330 -13.70 4.81 12.35
CA LYS A 330 -13.78 4.29 11.00
C LYS A 330 -14.10 5.40 10.01
N TYR A 331 -13.53 5.29 8.83
CA TYR A 331 -13.95 6.08 7.69
C TYR A 331 -13.78 5.29 6.40
N LEU A 332 -14.55 5.67 5.39
CA LEU A 332 -14.37 5.23 4.02
C LEU A 332 -14.70 6.38 3.06
N PHE A 333 -14.03 6.40 1.92
CA PHE A 333 -14.27 7.38 0.86
C PHE A 333 -14.56 6.67 -0.45
N LEU A 334 -15.60 7.14 -1.12
CA LEU A 334 -16.00 6.72 -2.45
C LEU A 334 -15.68 7.83 -3.44
N LEU A 335 -15.19 7.46 -4.62
CA LEU A 335 -15.24 8.29 -5.81
C LEU A 335 -16.30 7.70 -6.75
N GLY A 336 -17.40 8.44 -6.95
CA GLY A 336 -18.59 7.88 -7.56
C GLY A 336 -19.13 6.73 -6.73
N SER A 337 -19.29 5.55 -7.33
CA SER A 337 -19.65 4.32 -6.61
C SER A 337 -18.44 3.47 -6.17
N THR A 338 -17.22 3.91 -6.45
CA THR A 338 -15.99 3.12 -6.21
C THR A 338 -15.31 3.49 -4.91
N LEU A 339 -15.01 2.48 -4.08
CA LEU A 339 -14.26 2.65 -2.84
C LEU A 339 -12.77 2.91 -3.12
N ILE A 340 -12.24 4.03 -2.62
CA ILE A 340 -10.86 4.48 -2.90
C ILE A 340 -9.94 4.49 -1.67
N THR A 341 -10.46 4.77 -0.48
CA THR A 341 -9.69 4.72 0.77
C THR A 341 -10.61 4.40 1.93
N TRP A 342 -10.09 3.69 2.92
CA TRP A 342 -10.81 3.27 4.12
C TRP A 342 -9.83 3.07 5.26
N ASN A 343 -10.32 3.21 6.48
CA ASN A 343 -9.52 2.95 7.66
C ASN A 343 -10.39 2.54 8.84
N SER A 344 -9.82 1.70 9.70
CA SER A 344 -10.36 1.39 11.02
C SER A 344 -9.21 1.44 12.01
N LYS A 345 -9.27 2.37 12.95
CA LYS A 345 -8.19 2.58 13.93
C LYS A 345 -8.71 2.89 15.31
N LYS A 346 -7.94 2.46 16.30
CA LYS A 346 -8.16 2.84 17.69
C LYS A 346 -7.85 4.33 17.86
N GLN A 347 -8.68 5.05 18.62
CA GLN A 347 -8.47 6.45 18.91
C GLN A 347 -7.23 6.65 19.81
N PRO A 348 -6.53 7.79 19.70
CA PRO A 348 -5.34 8.04 20.51
C PRO A 348 -5.67 8.31 21.99
N THR A 349 -6.88 8.79 22.29
CA THR A 349 -7.32 9.18 23.64
C THR A 349 -8.70 8.59 23.94
N ILE A 350 -9.03 8.49 25.24
CA ILE A 350 -10.35 8.08 25.70
C ILE A 350 -11.31 9.25 25.48
N ALA A 351 -12.37 9.04 24.69
CA ALA A 351 -13.44 9.99 24.52
C ALA A 351 -14.37 10.00 25.75
N LEU A 352 -14.69 11.18 26.27
CA LEU A 352 -15.55 11.40 27.42
C LEU A 352 -17.04 11.27 27.07
N SER A 353 -17.38 11.32 25.78
CA SER A 353 -18.75 11.15 25.28
C SER A 353 -18.76 10.53 23.89
N SER A 354 -19.92 10.01 23.45
CA SER A 354 -20.10 9.56 22.07
C SER A 354 -19.86 10.69 21.06
N THR A 355 -20.27 11.92 21.41
CA THR A 355 -20.05 13.11 20.58
C THR A 355 -18.57 13.41 20.37
N GLU A 356 -17.74 13.26 21.41
CA GLU A 356 -16.30 13.47 21.30
C GLU A 356 -15.65 12.39 20.43
N ALA A 357 -16.04 11.12 20.61
CA ALA A 357 -15.55 10.03 19.77
C ALA A 357 -15.85 10.28 18.28
N GLU A 358 -17.05 10.77 17.96
CA GLU A 358 -17.42 11.14 16.60
C GLU A 358 -16.63 12.32 16.07
N TYR A 359 -16.42 13.35 16.90
CA TYR A 359 -15.64 14.51 16.50
C TYR A 359 -14.20 14.15 16.15
N MET A 360 -13.60 13.24 16.94
CA MET A 360 -12.29 12.66 16.64
C MET A 360 -12.32 11.87 15.32
N ALA A 361 -13.38 11.09 15.06
CA ALA A 361 -13.52 10.35 13.81
C ALA A 361 -13.65 11.26 12.58
N ILE A 362 -14.47 12.31 12.68
CA ILE A 362 -14.62 13.36 11.65
C ILE A 362 -13.29 14.06 11.39
N THR A 363 -12.51 14.34 12.43
CA THR A 363 -11.20 14.98 12.28
C THR A 363 -10.25 14.10 11.47
N GLU A 364 -10.24 12.80 11.72
CA GLU A 364 -9.43 11.85 10.95
C GLU A 364 -9.92 11.69 9.51
N ALA A 365 -11.23 11.60 9.29
CA ALA A 365 -11.80 11.61 7.95
C ALA A 365 -11.49 12.93 7.20
N THR A 366 -11.46 14.05 7.92
CA THR A 366 -11.13 15.37 7.35
C THR A 366 -9.67 15.43 6.90
N LYS A 367 -8.74 14.88 7.67
CA LYS A 367 -7.33 14.76 7.25
C LYS A 367 -7.20 13.96 5.96
N GLU A 368 -7.88 12.82 5.88
CA GLU A 368 -7.93 12.00 4.66
C GLU A 368 -8.56 12.80 3.50
N THR A 369 -9.64 13.52 3.74
CA THR A 369 -10.30 14.36 2.72
C THR A 369 -9.35 15.42 2.17
N VAL A 370 -8.59 16.09 3.03
CA VAL A 370 -7.59 17.08 2.60
C VAL A 370 -6.56 16.40 1.70
N TRP A 371 -6.06 15.23 2.10
CA TRP A 371 -5.13 14.44 1.29
C TRP A 371 -5.73 14.05 -0.08
N LEU A 372 -6.95 13.52 -0.10
CA LEU A 372 -7.64 13.17 -1.35
C LEU A 372 -7.93 14.39 -2.23
N ARG A 373 -8.18 15.57 -1.64
CA ARG A 373 -8.35 16.80 -2.40
C ARG A 373 -7.03 17.33 -2.96
N LEU A 374 -5.87 16.89 -2.47
CA LEU A 374 -4.60 17.16 -3.13
C LEU A 374 -4.46 16.39 -4.45
N LEU A 375 -5.28 15.34 -4.67
CA LEU A 375 -5.47 14.68 -5.97
C LEU A 375 -6.13 15.58 -7.04
N ARG A 376 -6.40 16.85 -6.74
CA ARG A 376 -6.75 17.89 -7.73
C ARG A 376 -5.82 17.90 -8.94
N GLU A 377 -4.55 17.56 -8.73
CA GLU A 377 -3.56 17.48 -9.80
C GLU A 377 -3.86 16.40 -10.85
N LEU A 378 -4.59 15.34 -10.48
CA LEU A 378 -5.03 14.29 -11.41
C LEU A 378 -6.20 14.73 -12.31
N LYS A 379 -6.74 15.94 -12.12
CA LYS A 379 -7.87 16.52 -12.89
C LYS A 379 -9.11 15.62 -12.99
N ILE A 380 -9.25 14.66 -12.07
CA ILE A 380 -10.38 13.72 -12.03
C ILE A 380 -11.69 14.44 -11.67
N GLN A 381 -11.68 15.70 -11.25
CA GLN A 381 -12.89 16.39 -10.79
C GLN A 381 -12.89 17.89 -11.09
N ASP A 382 -14.10 18.44 -11.23
CA ASP A 382 -14.39 19.86 -10.94
C ASP A 382 -14.44 20.06 -9.40
N LEU A 383 -13.28 19.90 -8.74
CA LEU A 383 -13.05 20.02 -7.28
C LEU A 383 -13.28 21.42 -6.71
N LYS A 384 -13.95 22.29 -7.47
CA LYS A 384 -14.50 23.57 -6.99
C LYS A 384 -15.58 23.35 -5.92
N LYS A 385 -16.21 22.17 -5.89
CA LYS A 385 -17.25 21.84 -4.91
C LYS A 385 -16.66 21.31 -3.59
N SER A 386 -17.44 21.50 -2.53
CA SER A 386 -17.22 20.89 -1.22
C SER A 386 -17.21 19.36 -1.31
N THR A 387 -16.38 18.68 -0.51
CA THR A 387 -16.49 17.23 -0.29
C THR A 387 -17.49 17.01 0.84
N THR A 388 -18.48 16.15 0.61
CA THR A 388 -19.45 15.80 1.64
C THR A 388 -18.93 14.64 2.47
N ILE A 389 -18.96 14.77 3.80
CA ILE A 389 -18.68 13.67 4.73
C ILE A 389 -19.97 13.35 5.49
N HIS A 390 -20.46 12.14 5.29
CA HIS A 390 -21.62 11.62 5.98
C HIS A 390 -21.28 11.06 7.35
N ARG A 391 -22.17 11.31 8.32
CA ARG A 391 -22.12 10.73 9.65
C ARG A 391 -23.50 10.35 10.18
N ASP A 392 -23.49 9.58 11.24
CA ASP A 392 -24.69 8.88 11.73
C ASP A 392 -25.43 9.67 12.82
N ASN A 393 -24.80 10.65 13.48
CA ASN A 393 -25.37 11.30 14.69
C ASN A 393 -25.71 12.80 14.59
N GLN A 394 -26.71 13.20 15.40
CA GLN A 394 -27.47 14.48 15.29
C GLN A 394 -26.83 15.72 15.94
N VAL A 395 -25.83 15.59 16.79
CA VAL A 395 -25.52 16.62 17.82
C VAL A 395 -24.94 17.93 17.27
N GLN A 396 -24.20 17.90 16.15
CA GLN A 396 -23.54 19.11 15.62
C GLN A 396 -24.38 19.92 14.62
N SER A 397 -25.68 19.64 14.50
CA SER A 397 -26.59 20.55 13.78
C SER A 397 -26.84 21.87 14.52
N GLN A 398 -26.46 21.95 15.81
CA GLN A 398 -26.62 23.14 16.65
C GLN A 398 -25.41 24.10 16.67
N SER A 399 -24.25 23.73 16.12
CA SER A 399 -23.07 24.61 16.11
C SER A 399 -22.86 25.35 14.79
N ARG A 400 -23.88 25.40 13.90
CA ARG A 400 -23.79 26.14 12.63
C ARG A 400 -23.87 27.67 12.80
N ASP A 401 -24.14 28.19 13.99
CA ASP A 401 -24.46 29.61 14.15
C ASP A 401 -23.35 30.54 14.67
N GLU A 402 -22.20 30.06 15.16
CA GLU A 402 -21.16 30.99 15.61
C GLU A 402 -19.75 30.53 15.22
N CYS A 403 -19.06 31.39 14.46
CA CYS A 403 -17.67 31.29 14.01
C CYS A 403 -17.38 30.36 12.82
N HIS A 404 -17.68 30.82 11.59
CA HIS A 404 -16.71 30.88 10.48
C HIS A 404 -17.33 31.62 9.27
N ARG A 405 -17.26 32.96 9.27
CA ARG A 405 -17.29 33.73 8.02
C ARG A 405 -15.86 33.81 7.48
N ALA A 406 -15.46 32.84 6.65
CA ALA A 406 -14.34 32.98 5.71
C ALA A 406 -14.28 31.84 4.66
N ASN A 407 -14.46 32.23 3.40
CA ASN A 407 -14.14 31.55 2.12
C ASN A 407 -14.90 30.29 1.62
N PRO A 408 -15.12 30.14 0.29
CA PRO A 408 -16.03 29.15 -0.30
C PRO A 408 -15.44 27.72 -0.45
N SER A 409 -14.47 27.32 0.40
CA SER A 409 -13.68 26.09 0.25
C SER A 409 -14.01 25.02 1.31
N THR A 410 -15.27 24.90 1.68
CA THR A 410 -15.73 24.22 2.91
C THR A 410 -15.97 22.72 2.70
N ILE A 411 -15.83 21.88 3.72
CA ILE A 411 -16.29 20.48 3.80
C ILE A 411 -17.75 20.49 4.28
N GLU A 412 -18.64 19.73 3.66
CA GLU A 412 -20.05 19.67 4.03
C GLU A 412 -20.33 18.41 4.85
N LEU A 413 -20.75 18.58 6.11
CA LEU A 413 -21.21 17.47 6.94
C LEU A 413 -22.71 17.25 6.71
N GLN A 414 -23.09 16.06 6.28
CA GLN A 414 -24.49 15.69 6.03
C GLN A 414 -24.87 14.39 6.75
N LYS A 415 -26.14 14.27 7.15
CA LYS A 415 -26.66 13.07 7.81
C LYS A 415 -26.86 11.96 6.78
N ASN A 416 -26.57 10.71 7.13
CA ASN A 416 -27.06 9.56 6.36
C ASN A 416 -28.16 8.82 7.15
N ALA A 417 -29.20 8.35 6.46
CA ALA A 417 -30.37 7.71 7.09
C ALA A 417 -30.22 6.19 7.29
N ASN A 418 -29.12 5.59 6.82
CA ASN A 418 -28.86 4.16 6.88
C ASN A 418 -27.52 3.91 7.60
N SER A 419 -27.58 3.21 8.74
CA SER A 419 -26.41 2.79 9.54
C SER A 419 -25.56 1.77 8.77
N LEU A 420 -24.25 1.98 8.75
CA LEU A 420 -23.28 1.04 8.18
C LEU A 420 -23.03 -0.10 9.20
N SER A 421 -23.61 -1.28 8.96
CA SER A 421 -23.38 -2.50 9.77
C SER A 421 -22.35 -3.43 9.13
#